data_AF-A0A365YMN3-F1
#
_entry.id   AF-A0A365YMN3-F1
#
_cell.length_a   1.000
_cell.length_b   1.000
_cell.length_c   1.000
_cell.angle_alpha   90.00
_cell.angle_beta   90.00
_cell.angle_gamma   90.00
#
_symmetry.space_group_name_H-M   'P 1'
#
loop_
_entity.id
_entity.type
_entity.pdbx_description
1 polymer ?
#
loop_
_entity_poly.entity_id
_entity_poly.type
_entity_poly.pdbx_seq_one_letter_code
_entity_poly.pdbx_strand_id
1 'polypeptide(L)'
;MGSNPELSTTAKIINSYPAGDREWAEQFHAAMVIADATPAQCEEELLAQREWIHASGESAEQLLGNGWIFGKHRVREIKSPQQLGQDELPVDSFRTLVLGFGLTIGAMAVGFGLWIAFRDGWLAWSWTYWQLGCFIAGGSLALIGTGFAYLRLASRFKAAWLLLSVGLPTTVLVAVPLFMMAGEDAAIPAPNAVVPMLGLLLAVGVFFLPEASAKPHSPADEAALNLDPGLWFAQTRRILRGRYGFTRREAASVLEEARQGWHENSQDANTTDIVNDLGTPNEFAIQAAPGNAAAVHRRWMLKNCALLLLFGCYLSGNIGEISTNGISWWTAFLAFLCMLLLAYFATRLLPSQRGEHVQAKLRALQQAADAVSERQDNI
;
A
#
# COMPACT_ATOMS: atom_id res chain seq x y z
N MET A 1 -30.48 8.97 -0.68
CA MET A 1 -30.84 7.74 0.05
C MET A 1 -30.95 6.61 -0.97
N GLY A 2 -29.82 6.00 -1.33
CA GLY A 2 -29.81 4.80 -2.18
C GLY A 2 -29.63 3.60 -1.27
N SER A 3 -30.62 2.73 -1.20
CA SER A 3 -30.49 1.42 -0.54
C SER A 3 -29.51 0.59 -1.35
N ASN A 4 -28.34 0.29 -0.78
CA ASN A 4 -27.35 -0.60 -1.37
C ASN A 4 -27.99 -1.99 -1.57
N PRO A 5 -28.16 -2.47 -2.81
CA PRO A 5 -28.79 -3.78 -3.07
C PRO A 5 -27.98 -4.96 -2.50
N GLU A 6 -26.66 -4.78 -2.32
CA GLU A 6 -25.75 -5.78 -1.73
C GLU A 6 -26.08 -6.09 -0.25
N LEU A 7 -26.43 -5.06 0.54
CA LEU A 7 -26.89 -5.26 1.92
C LEU A 7 -28.18 -6.09 1.99
N SER A 8 -28.96 -6.15 0.91
CA SER A 8 -30.22 -6.89 0.87
C SER A 8 -30.04 -8.39 0.68
N THR A 9 -28.95 -8.84 0.05
CA THR A 9 -28.71 -10.26 -0.23
C THR A 9 -28.03 -10.94 0.95
N THR A 10 -26.94 -10.37 1.46
CA THR A 10 -26.26 -10.88 2.67
C THR A 10 -27.20 -10.90 3.87
N ALA A 11 -28.00 -9.85 4.09
CA ALA A 11 -28.97 -9.83 5.18
C ALA A 11 -30.03 -10.93 5.04
N LYS A 12 -30.45 -11.29 3.82
CA LYS A 12 -31.36 -12.44 3.62
C LYS A 12 -30.69 -13.76 3.97
N ILE A 13 -29.41 -13.93 3.63
CA ILE A 13 -28.64 -15.14 3.96
C ILE A 13 -28.48 -15.24 5.48
N ILE A 14 -28.07 -14.18 6.18
CA ILE A 14 -27.94 -14.18 7.64
C ILE A 14 -29.29 -14.47 8.32
N ASN A 15 -30.38 -13.87 7.85
CA ASN A 15 -31.71 -14.12 8.42
C ASN A 15 -32.22 -15.55 8.22
N SER A 16 -31.64 -16.28 7.26
CA SER A 16 -31.96 -17.69 7.02
C SER A 16 -31.24 -18.66 7.97
N TYR A 17 -30.28 -18.17 8.78
CA TYR A 17 -29.70 -18.98 9.86
C TYR A 17 -30.73 -19.22 10.98
N PRO A 18 -30.61 -20.36 11.70
CA PRO A 18 -31.34 -20.60 12.94
C PRO A 18 -31.17 -19.43 13.91
N ALA A 19 -32.21 -19.12 14.69
CA ALA A 19 -32.21 -17.94 15.55
C ALA A 19 -31.03 -17.88 16.54
N GLY A 20 -30.52 -19.03 16.99
CA GLY A 20 -29.34 -19.13 17.86
C GLY A 20 -27.99 -18.87 17.17
N ASP A 21 -27.91 -19.02 15.85
CA ASP A 21 -26.66 -18.89 15.08
C ASP A 21 -26.57 -17.58 14.28
N ARG A 22 -27.61 -16.73 14.34
CA ARG A 22 -27.64 -15.45 13.60
C ARG A 22 -26.54 -14.50 14.04
N GLU A 23 -26.32 -14.37 15.35
CA GLU A 23 -25.25 -13.53 15.89
C GLU A 23 -23.88 -14.04 15.43
N TRP A 24 -23.69 -15.36 15.39
CA TRP A 24 -22.48 -15.97 14.85
C TRP A 24 -22.27 -15.60 13.38
N ALA A 25 -23.32 -15.70 12.55
CA ALA A 25 -23.27 -15.37 11.12
C ALA A 25 -22.98 -13.88 10.88
N GLU A 26 -23.52 -12.98 11.72
CA GLU A 26 -23.20 -11.55 11.69
C GLU A 26 -21.74 -11.27 12.04
N GLN A 27 -21.23 -11.90 13.12
CA GLN A 27 -19.83 -11.77 13.53
C GLN A 27 -18.88 -12.33 12.46
N PHE A 28 -19.22 -13.47 11.86
CA PHE A 28 -18.47 -14.09 10.76
C PHE A 28 -18.44 -13.18 9.54
N HIS A 29 -19.59 -12.68 9.08
CA HIS A 29 -19.68 -11.75 7.96
C HIS A 29 -18.87 -10.47 8.22
N ALA A 30 -19.02 -9.85 9.40
CA ALA A 30 -18.28 -8.65 9.76
C ALA A 30 -16.76 -8.89 9.76
N ALA A 31 -16.31 -10.04 10.29
CA ALA A 31 -14.91 -10.43 10.25
C ALA A 31 -14.39 -10.59 8.81
N MET A 32 -15.20 -11.17 7.92
CA MET A 32 -14.82 -11.35 6.52
C MET A 32 -14.70 -10.02 5.78
N VAL A 33 -15.66 -9.11 5.97
CA VAL A 33 -15.65 -7.77 5.38
C VAL A 33 -14.44 -6.96 5.86
N ILE A 34 -14.14 -7.01 7.16
CA ILE A 34 -12.99 -6.29 7.74
C ILE A 34 -11.66 -6.88 7.27
N ALA A 35 -11.63 -8.16 6.90
CA ALA A 35 -10.49 -8.81 6.31
C ALA A 35 -10.42 -8.65 4.78
N ASP A 36 -11.21 -7.75 4.19
CA ASP A 36 -11.26 -7.44 2.75
C ASP A 36 -11.64 -8.64 1.86
N ALA A 37 -12.56 -9.50 2.31
CA ALA A 37 -13.21 -10.46 1.43
C ALA A 37 -14.21 -9.76 0.50
N THR A 38 -14.30 -10.21 -0.75
CA THR A 38 -15.28 -9.66 -1.70
C THR A 38 -16.71 -10.01 -1.29
N PRO A 39 -17.72 -9.21 -1.67
CA PRO A 39 -19.12 -9.51 -1.35
C PRO A 39 -19.55 -10.91 -1.82
N ALA A 40 -19.12 -11.34 -3.01
CA ALA A 40 -19.41 -12.67 -3.54
C ALA A 40 -18.78 -13.79 -2.69
N GLN A 41 -17.51 -13.64 -2.27
CA GLN A 41 -16.86 -14.59 -1.36
C GLN A 41 -17.57 -14.67 -0.01
N CYS A 42 -17.98 -13.53 0.53
CA CYS A 42 -18.75 -13.48 1.77
C CYS A 42 -20.08 -14.24 1.65
N GLU A 43 -20.81 -14.06 0.54
CA GLU A 43 -22.07 -14.75 0.29
C GLU A 43 -21.89 -16.26 0.11
N GLU A 44 -20.91 -16.66 -0.70
CA GLU A 44 -20.60 -18.07 -0.96
C GLU A 44 -20.21 -18.80 0.33
N GLU A 45 -19.32 -18.22 1.13
CA GLU A 45 -18.92 -18.80 2.40
C GLU A 45 -20.05 -18.80 3.43
N LEU A 46 -20.85 -17.74 3.54
CA LEU A 46 -22.03 -17.76 4.40
C LEU A 46 -23.00 -18.88 4.01
N LEU A 47 -23.18 -19.17 2.72
CA LEU A 47 -24.02 -20.27 2.28
C LEU A 47 -23.40 -21.63 2.60
N ALA A 48 -22.10 -21.81 2.33
CA ALA A 48 -21.37 -23.05 2.58
C ALA A 48 -21.34 -23.40 4.07
N GLN A 49 -21.03 -22.44 4.94
CA GLN A 49 -21.01 -22.66 6.39
C GLN A 49 -22.41 -22.96 6.93
N ARG A 50 -23.45 -22.29 6.42
CA ARG A 50 -24.84 -22.59 6.79
C ARG A 50 -25.22 -24.03 6.45
N GLU A 51 -24.87 -24.49 5.25
CA GLU A 51 -25.15 -25.85 4.83
C GLU A 51 -24.40 -26.87 5.70
N TRP A 52 -23.16 -26.58 6.06
CA TRP A 52 -22.38 -27.45 6.94
C TRP A 52 -22.92 -27.51 8.37
N ILE A 53 -23.30 -26.37 8.95
CA ILE A 53 -23.96 -26.28 10.27
C ILE A 53 -25.31 -27.03 10.25
N HIS A 54 -26.09 -26.85 9.18
CA HIS A 54 -27.36 -27.56 9.04
C HIS A 54 -27.16 -29.08 8.91
N ALA A 55 -26.11 -29.52 8.20
CA ALA A 55 -25.79 -30.92 8.03
C ALA A 55 -25.24 -31.58 9.31
N SER A 56 -24.52 -30.83 10.16
CA SER A 56 -24.01 -31.35 11.44
C SER A 56 -25.08 -31.46 12.52
N GLY A 57 -26.09 -30.58 12.49
CA GLY A 57 -27.12 -30.49 13.53
C GLY A 57 -26.61 -29.92 14.87
N GLU A 58 -25.37 -29.45 14.92
CA GLU A 58 -24.76 -28.76 16.05
C GLU A 58 -24.85 -27.25 15.89
N SER A 59 -24.75 -26.49 16.98
CA SER A 59 -24.71 -25.03 16.90
C SER A 59 -23.42 -24.54 16.25
N ALA A 60 -23.48 -23.39 15.57
CA ALA A 60 -22.34 -22.83 14.84
C ALA A 60 -21.13 -22.59 15.75
N GLU A 61 -21.37 -22.13 16.98
CA GLU A 61 -20.31 -21.86 17.95
C GLU A 61 -19.65 -23.15 18.48
N GLN A 62 -20.39 -24.25 18.59
CA GLN A 62 -19.82 -25.54 19.00
C GLN A 62 -18.98 -26.18 17.88
N LEU A 63 -19.45 -26.06 16.63
CA LEU A 63 -18.81 -26.67 15.48
C LEU A 63 -17.57 -25.88 15.01
N LEU A 64 -17.70 -24.55 14.93
CA LEU A 64 -16.72 -23.66 14.27
C LEU A 64 -16.05 -22.70 15.26
N GLY A 65 -16.46 -22.71 16.52
CA GLY A 65 -16.00 -21.78 17.53
C GLY A 65 -16.54 -20.36 17.29
N ASN A 66 -15.78 -19.36 17.73
CA ASN A 66 -16.19 -17.97 17.62
C ASN A 66 -16.19 -17.47 16.16
N GLY A 67 -17.33 -16.98 15.67
CA GLY A 67 -17.52 -16.56 14.28
C GLY A 67 -16.57 -15.46 13.83
N TRP A 68 -16.15 -14.56 14.72
CA TRP A 68 -15.18 -13.53 14.39
C TRP A 68 -13.76 -14.08 14.16
N ILE A 69 -13.32 -15.02 15.02
CA ILE A 69 -12.01 -15.66 14.89
C ILE A 69 -12.00 -16.55 13.65
N PHE A 70 -13.05 -17.35 13.48
CA PHE A 70 -13.21 -18.22 12.32
C PHE A 70 -13.23 -17.41 11.02
N GLY A 71 -13.99 -16.32 10.94
CA GLY A 71 -14.05 -15.45 9.77
C GLY A 71 -12.70 -14.87 9.37
N LYS A 72 -11.91 -14.39 10.33
CA LYS A 72 -10.55 -13.89 10.06
C LYS A 72 -9.60 -14.96 9.53
N HIS A 73 -9.76 -16.20 9.97
CA HIS A 73 -8.98 -17.32 9.48
C HIS A 73 -9.42 -17.68 8.05
N ARG A 74 -10.73 -17.85 7.86
CA ARG A 74 -11.33 -18.30 6.61
C ARG A 74 -11.05 -17.38 5.43
N VAL A 75 -11.03 -16.06 5.65
CA VAL A 75 -10.69 -15.11 4.57
C VAL A 75 -9.31 -15.38 3.95
N ARG A 76 -8.35 -15.87 4.73
CA ARG A 76 -7.00 -16.16 4.21
C ARG A 76 -6.99 -17.38 3.30
N GLU A 77 -7.85 -18.34 3.55
CA GLU A 77 -7.99 -19.57 2.76
C GLU A 77 -8.74 -19.33 1.45
N ILE A 78 -9.77 -18.46 1.47
CA ILE A 78 -10.61 -18.19 0.29
C ILE A 78 -9.99 -17.16 -0.66
N LYS A 79 -9.14 -16.26 -0.14
CA LYS A 79 -8.50 -15.23 -0.97
C LYS A 79 -7.61 -15.89 -2.02
N SER A 80 -7.71 -15.40 -3.26
CA SER A 80 -6.81 -15.86 -4.30
C SER A 80 -5.37 -15.40 -4.00
N PRO A 81 -4.35 -16.11 -4.50
CA PRO A 81 -2.95 -15.67 -4.38
C PRO A 81 -2.69 -14.26 -4.93
N GLN A 82 -3.47 -13.84 -5.94
CA GLN A 82 -3.47 -12.47 -6.44
C GLN A 82 -4.02 -11.48 -5.41
N GLN A 83 -5.14 -11.82 -4.73
CA GLN A 83 -5.72 -11.01 -3.65
C GLN A 83 -4.79 -10.94 -2.43
N LEU A 84 -4.22 -12.06 -2.00
CA LEU A 84 -3.21 -12.09 -0.93
C LEU A 84 -1.99 -11.22 -1.27
N GLY A 85 -1.60 -11.20 -2.55
CA GLY A 85 -0.56 -10.30 -3.05
C GLY A 85 -0.96 -8.82 -3.10
N GLN A 86 -2.25 -8.51 -3.26
CA GLN A 86 -2.79 -7.15 -3.23
C GLN A 86 -2.91 -6.62 -1.80
N ASP A 87 -3.26 -7.46 -0.82
CA ASP A 87 -3.31 -7.11 0.60
C ASP A 87 -1.94 -6.61 1.15
N GLU A 88 -0.84 -7.01 0.52
CA GLU A 88 0.50 -6.50 0.89
C GLU A 88 0.76 -5.06 0.41
N LEU A 89 -0.09 -4.52 -0.47
CA LEU A 89 -0.02 -3.14 -0.93
C LEU A 89 -0.70 -2.20 0.08
N PRO A 90 -0.16 -0.99 0.31
CA PRO A 90 -0.75 -0.06 1.27
C PRO A 90 -2.05 0.60 0.80
N VAL A 91 -2.38 0.47 -0.50
CA VAL A 91 -3.59 0.97 -1.14
C VAL A 91 -3.94 0.09 -2.34
N ASP A 92 -5.22 0.01 -2.70
CA ASP A 92 -5.69 -0.87 -3.77
C ASP A 92 -5.14 -0.47 -5.14
N SER A 93 -4.95 0.83 -5.36
CA SER A 93 -4.47 1.35 -6.63
C SER A 93 -3.57 2.58 -6.47
N PHE A 94 -2.68 2.77 -7.45
CA PHE A 94 -1.89 4.00 -7.56
C PHE A 94 -2.80 5.23 -7.71
N ARG A 95 -3.97 5.07 -8.37
CA ARG A 95 -4.96 6.15 -8.50
C ARG A 95 -5.52 6.56 -7.14
N THR A 96 -5.83 5.60 -6.27
CA THR A 96 -6.27 5.85 -4.89
C THR A 96 -5.22 6.64 -4.13
N LEU A 97 -3.93 6.32 -4.32
CA LEU A 97 -2.83 7.09 -3.74
C LEU A 97 -2.84 8.55 -4.23
N VAL A 98 -2.92 8.76 -5.54
CA VAL A 98 -2.94 10.10 -6.15
C VAL A 98 -4.18 10.89 -5.72
N LEU A 99 -5.35 10.25 -5.66
CA LEU A 99 -6.60 10.82 -5.13
C LEU A 99 -6.45 11.26 -3.68
N GLY A 100 -5.94 10.38 -2.81
CA GLY A 100 -5.74 10.69 -1.39
C GLY A 100 -4.79 11.87 -1.18
N PHE A 101 -3.64 11.88 -1.85
CA PHE A 101 -2.69 12.99 -1.78
C PHE A 101 -3.25 14.27 -2.39
N GLY A 102 -3.84 14.19 -3.57
CA GLY A 102 -4.41 15.33 -4.28
C GLY A 102 -5.52 16.02 -3.50
N LEU A 103 -6.43 15.24 -2.91
CA LEU A 103 -7.51 15.74 -2.07
C LEU A 103 -6.97 16.35 -0.78
N THR A 104 -5.98 15.71 -0.13
CA THR A 104 -5.38 16.23 1.11
C THR A 104 -4.63 17.53 0.88
N ILE A 105 -3.74 17.57 -0.11
CA ILE A 105 -2.95 18.76 -0.47
C ILE A 105 -3.89 19.87 -0.95
N GLY A 106 -4.88 19.54 -1.80
CA GLY A 106 -5.87 20.49 -2.31
C GLY A 106 -6.72 21.10 -1.20
N ALA A 107 -7.25 20.28 -0.28
CA ALA A 107 -8.03 20.76 0.85
C ALA A 107 -7.21 21.63 1.80
N MET A 108 -5.96 21.26 2.08
CA MET A 108 -5.06 22.09 2.88
C MET A 108 -4.74 23.42 2.19
N ALA A 109 -4.52 23.42 0.87
CA ALA A 109 -4.31 24.65 0.09
C ALA A 109 -5.57 25.54 0.10
N VAL A 110 -6.78 24.98 0.03
CA VAL A 110 -8.03 25.73 0.17
C VAL A 110 -8.12 26.35 1.56
N GLY A 111 -7.98 25.57 2.62
CA GLY A 111 -8.08 26.07 4.00
C GLY A 111 -7.05 27.16 4.30
N PHE A 112 -5.80 26.94 3.89
CA PHE A 112 -4.71 27.90 4.06
C PHE A 112 -4.91 29.15 3.22
N GLY A 113 -5.34 29.01 1.96
CA GLY A 113 -5.65 30.11 1.07
C GLY A 113 -6.81 30.97 1.57
N LEU A 114 -7.88 30.36 2.07
CA LEU A 114 -9.00 31.07 2.68
C LEU A 114 -8.55 31.84 3.92
N TRP A 115 -7.75 31.21 4.79
CA TRP A 115 -7.21 31.87 5.98
C TRP A 115 -6.41 33.14 5.62
N ILE A 116 -5.49 33.04 4.65
CA ILE A 116 -4.70 34.19 4.18
C ILE A 116 -5.62 35.26 3.57
N ALA A 117 -6.58 34.86 2.73
CA ALA A 117 -7.50 35.79 2.07
C ALA A 117 -8.38 36.56 3.07
N PHE A 118 -8.82 35.92 4.15
CA PHE A 118 -9.56 36.60 5.22
C PHE A 118 -8.68 37.50 6.11
N ARG A 119 -7.44 37.08 6.39
CA ARG A 119 -6.51 37.82 7.25
C ARG A 119 -5.90 39.05 6.54
N ASP A 120 -5.41 38.85 5.32
CA ASP A 120 -4.62 39.83 4.58
C ASP A 120 -5.44 40.53 3.47
N GLY A 121 -6.64 40.02 3.17
CA GLY A 121 -7.51 40.50 2.10
C GLY A 121 -7.36 39.69 0.80
N TRP A 122 -8.46 39.54 0.07
CA TRP A 122 -8.56 38.65 -1.10
C TRP A 122 -7.69 39.07 -2.30
N LEU A 123 -7.50 40.38 -2.48
CA LEU A 123 -6.74 40.96 -3.60
C LEU A 123 -5.33 41.43 -3.18
N ALA A 124 -5.00 41.28 -1.89
CA ALA A 124 -3.67 41.62 -1.40
C ALA A 124 -2.65 40.58 -1.84
N TRP A 125 -1.38 40.99 -1.83
CA TRP A 125 -0.24 40.10 -2.00
C TRP A 125 0.25 39.71 -0.61
N SER A 126 0.49 38.41 -0.39
CA SER A 126 0.95 37.94 0.91
C SER A 126 2.37 37.35 0.83
N TRP A 127 3.18 37.66 1.83
CA TRP A 127 4.46 36.99 2.05
C TRP A 127 4.29 35.49 2.34
N THR A 128 3.14 35.06 2.86
CA THR A 128 2.90 33.67 3.26
C THR A 128 2.84 32.65 2.12
N TYR A 129 2.96 33.07 0.86
CA TYR A 129 3.03 32.16 -0.28
C TYR A 129 4.27 31.28 -0.32
N TRP A 130 5.39 31.66 0.30
CA TRP A 130 6.55 30.77 0.40
C TRP A 130 6.20 29.51 1.21
N GLN A 131 5.34 29.63 2.24
CA GLN A 131 4.88 28.50 3.05
C GLN A 131 4.02 27.53 2.23
N LEU A 132 3.19 28.07 1.34
CA LEU A 132 2.44 27.27 0.37
C LEU A 132 3.38 26.59 -0.64
N GLY A 133 4.41 27.29 -1.13
CA GLY A 133 5.43 26.71 -2.01
C GLY A 133 6.15 25.53 -1.34
N CYS A 134 6.57 25.70 -0.08
CA CYS A 134 7.11 24.62 0.75
C CYS A 134 6.13 23.46 0.91
N PHE A 135 4.84 23.76 1.15
CA PHE A 135 3.80 22.75 1.33
C PHE A 135 3.55 21.94 0.05
N ILE A 136 3.47 22.58 -1.11
CA ILE A 136 3.30 21.92 -2.41
C ILE A 136 4.55 21.11 -2.76
N ALA A 137 5.75 21.65 -2.56
CA ALA A 137 7.00 20.96 -2.81
C ALA A 137 7.15 19.71 -1.91
N GLY A 138 6.89 19.87 -0.60
CA GLY A 138 6.91 18.78 0.37
C GLY A 138 5.85 17.71 0.07
N GLY A 139 4.62 18.12 -0.24
CA GLY A 139 3.53 17.22 -0.64
C GLY A 139 3.85 16.46 -1.93
N SER A 140 4.45 17.11 -2.92
CA SER A 140 4.88 16.48 -4.18
C SER A 140 6.01 15.46 -3.95
N LEU A 141 7.01 15.81 -3.13
CA LEU A 141 8.08 14.90 -2.72
C LEU A 141 7.53 13.68 -1.98
N ALA A 142 6.56 13.88 -1.08
CA ALA A 142 5.88 12.79 -0.37
C ALA A 142 5.12 11.88 -1.34
N LEU A 143 4.34 12.44 -2.27
CA LEU A 143 3.63 11.67 -3.29
C LEU A 143 4.59 10.88 -4.18
N ILE A 144 5.70 11.49 -4.64
CA ILE A 144 6.72 10.82 -5.45
C ILE A 144 7.37 9.68 -4.67
N GLY A 145 7.75 9.92 -3.41
CA GLY A 145 8.38 8.92 -2.55
C GLY A 145 7.47 7.74 -2.24
N THR A 146 6.24 8.02 -1.80
CA THR A 146 5.24 6.98 -1.50
C THR A 146 4.82 6.25 -2.78
N GLY A 147 4.65 6.98 -3.88
CA GLY A 147 4.34 6.42 -5.19
C GLY A 147 5.45 5.52 -5.74
N PHE A 148 6.72 5.91 -5.56
CA PHE A 148 7.87 5.10 -5.93
C PHE A 148 7.89 3.79 -5.14
N ALA A 149 7.71 3.87 -3.82
CA ALA A 149 7.62 2.68 -2.97
C ALA A 149 6.45 1.78 -3.40
N TYR A 150 5.26 2.34 -3.58
CA TYR A 150 4.07 1.64 -4.04
C TYR A 150 4.30 0.89 -5.36
N LEU A 151 4.79 1.60 -6.39
CA LEU A 151 5.01 1.02 -7.71
C LEU A 151 6.05 -0.08 -7.70
N ARG A 152 7.06 -0.02 -6.80
CA ARG A 152 7.98 -1.14 -6.60
C ARG A 152 7.34 -2.34 -5.93
N LEU A 153 6.49 -2.12 -4.91
CA LEU A 153 5.73 -3.20 -4.27
C LEU A 153 4.77 -3.88 -5.25
N ALA A 154 4.16 -3.09 -6.13
CA ALA A 154 3.33 -3.56 -7.24
C ALA A 154 4.14 -4.17 -8.41
N SER A 155 5.45 -4.39 -8.26
CA SER A 155 6.33 -4.99 -9.28
C SER A 155 6.53 -4.14 -10.56
N ARG A 156 6.10 -2.88 -10.56
CA ARG A 156 6.14 -1.93 -11.69
C ARG A 156 7.40 -1.05 -11.66
N PHE A 157 8.57 -1.68 -11.72
CA PHE A 157 9.87 -0.97 -11.59
C PHE A 157 10.08 0.14 -12.61
N LYS A 158 9.67 -0.05 -13.88
CA LYS A 158 9.81 0.97 -14.92
C LYS A 158 9.00 2.23 -14.58
N ALA A 159 7.75 2.04 -14.16
CA ALA A 159 6.88 3.14 -13.76
C ALA A 159 7.40 3.84 -12.51
N ALA A 160 7.91 3.09 -11.53
CA ALA A 160 8.55 3.66 -10.34
C ALA A 160 9.72 4.59 -10.71
N TRP A 161 10.63 4.11 -11.56
CA TRP A 161 11.77 4.92 -12.01
C TRP A 161 11.35 6.12 -12.84
N LEU A 162 10.34 5.98 -13.69
CA LEU A 162 9.79 7.08 -14.48
C LEU A 162 9.17 8.15 -13.57
N LEU A 163 8.43 7.75 -12.54
CA LEU A 163 7.89 8.68 -11.54
C LEU A 163 9.01 9.46 -10.85
N LEU A 164 10.10 8.80 -10.48
CA LEU A 164 11.23 9.46 -9.85
C LEU A 164 11.98 10.38 -10.83
N SER A 165 12.27 9.90 -12.04
CA SER A 165 13.07 10.64 -13.02
C SER A 165 12.33 11.82 -13.64
N VAL A 166 11.00 11.77 -13.73
CA VAL A 166 10.18 12.86 -14.26
C VAL A 166 9.63 13.73 -13.14
N GLY A 167 9.08 13.11 -12.08
CA GLY A 167 8.39 13.84 -11.02
C GLY A 167 9.32 14.72 -10.20
N LEU A 168 10.54 14.25 -9.91
CA LEU A 168 11.48 14.99 -9.06
C LEU A 168 12.02 16.24 -9.77
N PRO A 169 12.50 16.18 -11.03
CA PRO A 169 12.84 17.38 -11.79
C PRO A 169 11.65 18.32 -12.02
N THR A 170 10.44 17.79 -12.26
CA THR A 170 9.23 18.62 -12.42
C THR A 170 8.93 19.40 -11.15
N THR A 171 9.04 18.77 -9.97
CA THR A 171 8.86 19.43 -8.68
C THR A 171 9.89 20.54 -8.48
N VAL A 172 11.15 20.30 -8.81
CA VAL A 172 12.22 21.32 -8.74
C VAL A 172 11.96 22.46 -9.72
N LEU A 173 11.58 22.16 -10.96
CA LEU A 173 11.31 23.14 -12.01
C LEU A 173 10.10 24.03 -11.68
N VAL A 174 9.15 23.56 -10.89
CA VAL A 174 8.02 24.36 -10.40
C VAL A 174 8.38 25.12 -9.12
N ALA A 175 9.04 24.47 -8.17
CA ALA A 175 9.35 25.08 -6.87
C ALA A 175 10.44 26.16 -6.95
N VAL A 176 11.53 25.93 -7.69
CA VAL A 176 12.66 26.87 -7.73
C VAL A 176 12.28 28.24 -8.30
N PRO A 177 11.53 28.36 -9.41
CA PRO A 177 11.07 29.66 -9.89
C PRO A 177 10.15 30.37 -8.90
N LEU A 178 9.28 29.64 -8.20
CA LEU A 178 8.43 30.21 -7.15
C LEU A 178 9.27 30.81 -6.01
N PHE A 179 10.33 30.11 -5.58
CA PHE A 179 11.27 30.63 -4.58
C PHE A 179 12.12 31.80 -5.12
N MET A 180 12.55 31.76 -6.38
CA MET A 180 13.32 32.85 -6.99
C MET A 180 12.48 34.12 -7.18
N MET A 181 11.19 33.99 -7.47
CA MET A 181 10.26 35.14 -7.59
C MET A 181 9.85 35.71 -6.23
N ALA A 182 9.90 34.93 -5.15
CA ALA A 182 9.53 35.38 -3.82
C ALA A 182 10.54 36.35 -3.19
N GLY A 183 11.82 36.34 -3.59
CA GLY A 183 12.85 37.22 -3.00
C GLY A 183 12.95 37.11 -1.47
N GLU A 184 13.84 37.88 -0.83
CA GLU A 184 14.00 37.85 0.64
C GLU A 184 12.86 38.58 1.39
N ASP A 185 12.08 39.43 0.70
CA ASP A 185 10.98 40.22 1.29
C ASP A 185 9.81 40.49 0.31
N ALA A 186 9.80 39.91 -0.89
CA ALA A 186 8.81 40.23 -1.91
C ALA A 186 7.58 39.30 -1.83
N ALA A 187 6.42 39.89 -1.50
CA ALA A 187 5.15 39.18 -1.68
C ALA A 187 5.03 38.71 -3.14
N ILE A 188 4.71 37.43 -3.36
CA ILE A 188 4.48 36.93 -4.71
C ILE A 188 3.33 37.76 -5.31
N PRO A 189 3.48 38.34 -6.52
CA PRO A 189 2.49 39.23 -7.13
C PRO A 189 1.29 38.44 -7.68
N ALA A 190 0.64 37.69 -6.80
CA ALA A 190 -0.55 36.91 -7.04
C ALA A 190 -1.62 37.33 -6.00
N PRO A 191 -2.88 37.51 -6.41
CA PRO A 191 -3.97 37.72 -5.46
C PRO A 191 -4.19 36.51 -4.55
N ASN A 192 -4.39 36.73 -3.24
CA ASN A 192 -4.69 35.67 -2.26
C ASN A 192 -5.84 34.75 -2.68
N ALA A 193 -6.80 35.25 -3.44
CA ALA A 193 -7.90 34.47 -4.04
C ALA A 193 -7.46 33.33 -4.98
N VAL A 194 -6.27 33.39 -5.57
CA VAL A 194 -5.76 32.38 -6.52
C VAL A 194 -5.47 31.05 -5.83
N VAL A 195 -4.99 31.08 -4.60
CA VAL A 195 -4.59 29.85 -3.87
C VAL A 195 -5.76 28.93 -3.54
N PRO A 196 -6.89 29.40 -2.97
CA PRO A 196 -8.02 28.51 -2.77
C PRO A 196 -8.62 28.02 -4.09
N MET A 197 -8.54 28.79 -5.18
CA MET A 197 -8.95 28.32 -6.51
C MET A 197 -8.05 27.19 -7.03
N LEU A 198 -6.73 27.33 -6.91
CA LEU A 198 -5.77 26.28 -7.28
C LEU A 198 -5.90 25.04 -6.38
N GLY A 199 -6.11 25.24 -5.08
CA GLY A 199 -6.37 24.15 -4.14
C GLY A 199 -7.65 23.38 -4.49
N LEU A 200 -8.72 24.10 -4.84
CA LEU A 200 -9.97 23.49 -5.28
C LEU A 200 -9.79 22.76 -6.62
N LEU A 201 -9.09 23.37 -7.58
CA LEU A 201 -8.77 22.76 -8.86
C LEU A 201 -7.93 21.49 -8.68
N LEU A 202 -7.00 21.46 -7.72
CA LEU A 202 -6.25 20.24 -7.40
C LEU A 202 -7.15 19.18 -6.74
N ALA A 203 -7.95 19.56 -5.74
CA ALA A 203 -8.83 18.64 -5.02
C ALA A 203 -9.87 17.99 -5.95
N VAL A 204 -10.43 18.78 -6.87
CA VAL A 204 -11.46 18.34 -7.81
C VAL A 204 -10.83 17.74 -9.08
N GLY A 205 -9.77 18.35 -9.61
CA GLY A 205 -9.12 17.96 -10.86
C GLY A 205 -8.53 16.55 -10.81
N VAL A 206 -8.14 16.08 -9.62
CA VAL A 206 -7.60 14.74 -9.45
C VAL A 206 -8.64 13.64 -9.72
N PHE A 207 -9.95 13.94 -9.58
CA PHE A 207 -11.02 13.02 -10.00
C PHE A 207 -11.15 12.88 -11.52
N PHE A 208 -10.71 13.89 -12.26
CA PHE A 208 -10.71 13.92 -13.73
C PHE A 208 -9.43 13.36 -14.35
N LEU A 209 -8.43 12.98 -13.53
CA LEU A 209 -7.26 12.31 -14.05
C LEU A 209 -7.69 10.99 -14.69
N PRO A 210 -7.33 10.76 -15.97
CA PRO A 210 -7.63 9.49 -16.61
C PRO A 210 -7.00 8.40 -15.77
N GLU A 211 -7.73 7.29 -15.61
CA GLU A 211 -7.20 6.11 -14.98
C GLU A 211 -5.98 5.68 -15.79
N ALA A 212 -4.78 6.04 -15.31
CA ALA A 212 -3.53 5.82 -16.01
C ALA A 212 -3.43 4.33 -16.18
N SER A 213 -3.79 3.87 -17.39
CA SER A 213 -4.17 2.51 -17.71
C SER A 213 -3.25 1.53 -16.99
N ALA A 214 -3.69 1.05 -15.82
CA ALA A 214 -3.51 -0.35 -15.56
C ALA A 214 -4.32 -0.95 -16.69
N LYS A 215 -3.67 -1.37 -17.79
CA LYS A 215 -4.29 -2.35 -18.65
C LYS A 215 -4.88 -3.36 -17.66
N PRO A 216 -6.22 -3.53 -17.61
CA PRO A 216 -6.76 -4.65 -16.87
C PRO A 216 -5.91 -5.83 -17.33
N HIS A 217 -5.36 -6.60 -16.39
CA HIS A 217 -4.64 -7.82 -16.76
C HIS A 217 -5.62 -8.57 -17.65
N SER A 218 -5.38 -8.50 -18.96
CA SER A 218 -6.29 -9.13 -19.89
C SER A 218 -6.21 -10.61 -19.54
N PRO A 219 -7.32 -11.35 -19.55
CA PRO A 219 -7.25 -12.80 -19.46
C PRO A 219 -6.24 -13.38 -20.46
N ALA A 220 -6.04 -12.71 -21.60
CA ALA A 220 -5.01 -13.03 -22.58
C ALA A 220 -3.57 -12.70 -22.13
N ASP A 221 -3.35 -11.64 -21.36
CA ASP A 221 -2.03 -11.30 -20.81
C ASP A 221 -1.65 -12.25 -19.66
N GLU A 222 -2.61 -12.68 -18.85
CA GLU A 222 -2.41 -13.71 -17.82
C GLU A 222 -2.19 -15.09 -18.43
N ALA A 223 -2.97 -15.46 -19.45
CA ALA A 223 -2.75 -16.69 -20.20
C ALA A 223 -1.36 -16.69 -20.85
N ALA A 224 -0.94 -15.58 -21.48
CA ALA A 224 0.39 -15.48 -22.08
C ALA A 224 1.52 -15.54 -21.02
N LEU A 225 1.31 -14.95 -19.84
CA LEU A 225 2.26 -15.04 -18.72
C LEU A 225 2.42 -16.47 -18.20
N ASN A 226 1.31 -17.22 -18.17
CA ASN A 226 1.28 -18.60 -17.69
C ASN A 226 1.78 -19.60 -18.73
N LEU A 227 1.70 -19.26 -20.03
CA LEU A 227 2.18 -20.10 -21.12
C LEU A 227 3.68 -19.93 -21.43
N ASP A 228 4.26 -18.75 -21.16
CA ASP A 228 5.68 -18.47 -21.44
C ASP A 228 6.53 -18.52 -20.15
N PRO A 229 7.39 -19.55 -19.97
CA PRO A 229 8.28 -19.67 -18.83
C PRO A 229 9.18 -18.44 -18.63
N GLY A 230 9.64 -17.83 -19.72
CA GLY A 230 10.50 -16.64 -19.66
C GLY A 230 9.79 -15.45 -19.05
N LEU A 231 8.52 -15.24 -19.39
CA LEU A 231 7.68 -14.18 -18.80
C LEU A 231 7.33 -14.50 -17.35
N TRP A 232 7.01 -15.76 -17.04
CA TRP A 232 6.75 -16.24 -15.67
C TRP A 232 7.93 -15.93 -14.75
N PHE A 233 9.15 -16.41 -15.08
CA PHE A 233 10.34 -16.17 -14.25
C PHE A 233 10.68 -14.69 -14.14
N ALA A 234 10.48 -13.92 -15.21
CA ALA A 234 10.71 -12.48 -15.19
C ALA A 234 9.75 -11.76 -14.24
N GLN A 235 8.49 -12.18 -14.18
CA GLN A 235 7.47 -11.61 -13.31
C GLN A 235 7.69 -12.03 -11.86
N THR A 236 7.92 -13.31 -11.57
CA THR A 236 8.23 -13.81 -10.22
C THR A 236 9.44 -13.09 -9.64
N ARG A 237 10.50 -12.89 -10.45
CA ARG A 237 11.67 -12.08 -10.05
C ARG A 237 11.32 -10.64 -9.68
N ARG A 238 10.36 -10.01 -10.37
CA ARG A 238 9.92 -8.65 -10.04
C ARG A 238 9.14 -8.64 -8.74
N ILE A 239 8.26 -9.61 -8.51
CA ILE A 239 7.46 -9.74 -7.28
C ILE A 239 8.39 -9.95 -6.08
N LEU A 240 9.29 -10.94 -6.14
CA LEU A 240 10.27 -11.22 -5.07
C LEU A 240 11.10 -9.99 -4.69
N ARG A 241 11.59 -9.25 -5.68
CA ARG A 241 12.40 -8.04 -5.44
C ARG A 241 11.59 -6.84 -4.98
N GLY A 242 10.37 -6.71 -5.50
CA GLY A 242 9.50 -5.57 -5.27
C GLY A 242 8.79 -5.70 -3.93
N ARG A 243 7.85 -6.64 -3.87
CA ARG A 243 6.98 -6.90 -2.74
C ARG A 243 7.75 -7.51 -1.56
N TYR A 244 8.53 -8.55 -1.79
CA TYR A 244 9.24 -9.26 -0.70
C TYR A 244 10.64 -8.71 -0.40
N GLY A 245 11.14 -7.77 -1.21
CA GLY A 245 12.39 -7.06 -0.93
C GLY A 245 13.67 -7.87 -1.16
N PHE A 246 13.62 -8.97 -1.91
CA PHE A 246 14.79 -9.79 -2.24
C PHE A 246 15.83 -8.99 -3.04
N THR A 247 17.11 -9.28 -2.83
CA THR A 247 18.16 -8.75 -3.71
C THR A 247 18.11 -9.42 -5.08
N ARG A 248 18.82 -8.85 -6.06
CA ARG A 248 18.94 -9.46 -7.40
C ARG A 248 19.56 -10.86 -7.33
N ARG A 249 20.49 -11.10 -6.40
CA ARG A 249 21.17 -12.40 -6.21
C ARG A 249 20.26 -13.40 -5.51
N GLU A 250 19.64 -13.00 -4.40
CA GLU A 250 18.67 -13.84 -3.66
C GLU A 250 17.49 -14.27 -4.54
N ALA A 251 16.92 -13.35 -5.32
CA ALA A 251 15.85 -13.71 -6.25
C ALA A 251 16.35 -14.57 -7.42
N ALA A 252 17.62 -14.46 -7.81
CA ALA A 252 18.17 -15.29 -8.87
C ALA A 252 18.46 -16.71 -8.39
N SER A 253 18.97 -16.91 -7.16
CA SER A 253 19.23 -18.24 -6.62
C SER A 253 17.96 -19.07 -6.48
N VAL A 254 16.91 -18.49 -5.88
CA VAL A 254 15.62 -19.15 -5.69
C VAL A 254 14.98 -19.54 -7.02
N LEU A 255 15.09 -18.67 -8.04
CA LEU A 255 14.52 -18.96 -9.36
C LEU A 255 15.39 -19.89 -10.20
N GLU A 256 16.67 -20.03 -9.88
CA GLU A 256 17.54 -20.98 -10.57
C GLU A 256 17.25 -22.41 -10.08
N GLU A 257 17.08 -22.60 -8.77
CA GLU A 257 16.64 -23.87 -8.18
C GLU A 257 15.28 -24.30 -8.78
N ALA A 258 14.31 -23.39 -8.84
CA ALA A 258 13.01 -23.67 -9.45
C ALA A 258 13.10 -23.95 -10.96
N ARG A 259 13.99 -23.26 -11.68
CA ARG A 259 14.20 -23.51 -13.11
C ARG A 259 14.82 -24.89 -13.36
N GLN A 260 15.75 -25.31 -12.53
CA GLN A 260 16.38 -26.63 -12.61
C GLN A 260 15.35 -27.73 -12.34
N GLY A 261 14.59 -27.62 -11.25
CA GLY A 261 13.53 -28.59 -10.92
C GLY A 261 12.47 -28.70 -12.01
N TRP A 262 12.02 -27.56 -12.56
CA TRP A 262 11.08 -27.56 -13.68
C TRP A 262 11.66 -28.20 -14.96
N HIS A 263 12.93 -27.95 -15.28
CA HIS A 263 13.59 -28.57 -16.43
C HIS A 263 13.74 -30.09 -16.28
N GLU A 264 13.99 -30.59 -15.08
CA GLU A 264 14.07 -32.01 -14.79
C GLU A 264 12.67 -32.66 -14.90
N ASN A 265 11.65 -32.08 -14.27
CA ASN A 265 10.27 -32.59 -14.30
C ASN A 265 9.65 -32.56 -15.71
N SER A 266 9.91 -31.51 -16.48
CA SER A 266 9.37 -31.36 -17.85
C SER A 266 9.97 -32.35 -18.84
N GLN A 267 11.18 -32.89 -18.59
CA GLN A 267 11.77 -33.96 -19.39
C GLN A 267 11.13 -35.33 -19.12
N ASP A 268 10.70 -35.58 -17.88
CA ASP A 268 10.16 -36.87 -17.46
C ASP A 268 8.63 -37.00 -17.68
N ALA A 269 7.87 -35.91 -17.51
CA ALA A 269 6.41 -35.96 -17.47
C ALA A 269 5.70 -35.52 -18.77
N ASN A 270 6.44 -35.09 -19.80
CA ASN A 270 5.89 -34.53 -21.05
C ASN A 270 4.87 -33.38 -20.81
N THR A 271 4.95 -32.73 -19.65
CA THR A 271 4.14 -31.58 -19.25
C THR A 271 4.95 -30.31 -19.50
N THR A 272 4.41 -29.44 -20.35
CA THR A 272 5.03 -28.16 -20.71
C THR A 272 4.47 -26.98 -19.91
N ASP A 273 3.45 -27.20 -19.08
CA ASP A 273 2.77 -26.12 -18.36
C ASP A 273 3.46 -25.82 -17.03
N ILE A 274 4.12 -24.66 -16.96
CA ILE A 274 4.84 -24.18 -15.77
C ILE A 274 3.90 -23.95 -14.57
N VAL A 275 2.62 -23.64 -14.80
CA VAL A 275 1.67 -23.38 -13.72
C VAL A 275 1.30 -24.66 -12.98
N ASN A 276 1.26 -25.80 -13.67
CA ASN A 276 0.95 -27.08 -13.02
C ASN A 276 2.07 -27.58 -12.11
N ASP A 277 3.33 -27.18 -12.39
CA ASP A 277 4.50 -27.63 -11.63
C ASP A 277 4.90 -26.62 -10.54
N LEU A 278 4.84 -25.32 -10.84
CA LEU A 278 5.31 -24.25 -9.94
C LEU A 278 4.21 -23.30 -9.44
N GLY A 279 2.97 -23.47 -9.89
CA GLY A 279 1.87 -22.54 -9.61
C GLY A 279 1.99 -21.20 -10.34
N THR A 280 1.12 -20.27 -9.98
CA THR A 280 1.18 -18.90 -10.52
C THR A 280 2.38 -18.12 -9.96
N PRO A 281 2.87 -17.07 -10.65
CA PRO A 281 3.99 -16.25 -10.15
C PRO A 281 3.78 -15.66 -8.75
N ASN A 282 2.52 -15.40 -8.35
CA ASN A 282 2.21 -14.92 -7.00
C ASN A 282 2.27 -16.06 -5.98
N GLU A 283 1.74 -17.25 -6.29
CA GLU A 283 1.80 -18.44 -5.41
C GLU A 283 3.23 -18.79 -5.07
N PHE A 284 4.06 -18.96 -6.10
CA PHE A 284 5.47 -19.28 -5.92
C PHE A 284 6.19 -18.20 -5.10
N ALA A 285 5.92 -16.91 -5.36
CA ALA A 285 6.56 -15.82 -4.63
C ALA A 285 6.10 -15.76 -3.16
N ILE A 286 4.84 -16.09 -2.86
CA ILE A 286 4.33 -16.20 -1.49
C ILE A 286 5.01 -17.37 -0.78
N GLN A 287 5.12 -18.54 -1.42
CA GLN A 287 5.77 -19.72 -0.86
C GLN A 287 7.27 -19.53 -0.63
N ALA A 288 7.96 -18.79 -1.50
CA ALA A 288 9.39 -18.51 -1.36
C ALA A 288 9.71 -17.41 -0.34
N ALA A 289 8.76 -16.53 0.01
CA ALA A 289 9.02 -15.37 0.86
C ALA A 289 9.46 -15.68 2.30
N PRO A 290 8.90 -16.68 3.02
CA PRO A 290 9.31 -17.03 4.39
C PRO A 290 10.78 -17.45 4.50
N GLY A 291 11.34 -18.03 3.43
CA GLY A 291 12.73 -18.53 3.41
C GLY A 291 13.80 -17.44 3.51
N ASN A 292 13.45 -16.15 3.45
CA ASN A 292 14.42 -15.05 3.41
C ASN A 292 14.18 -13.99 4.50
N ALA A 293 14.56 -14.33 5.73
CA ALA A 293 14.55 -13.40 6.87
C ALA A 293 15.39 -12.12 6.64
N ALA A 294 16.47 -12.22 5.85
CA ALA A 294 17.34 -11.09 5.55
C ALA A 294 16.62 -10.00 4.72
N ALA A 295 15.71 -10.41 3.82
CA ALA A 295 14.91 -9.47 3.04
C ALA A 295 13.94 -8.66 3.91
N VAL A 296 13.24 -9.32 4.84
CA VAL A 296 12.35 -8.68 5.81
C VAL A 296 13.12 -7.68 6.68
N HIS A 297 14.27 -8.11 7.22
CA HIS A 297 15.14 -7.27 8.04
C HIS A 297 15.62 -6.03 7.28
N ARG A 298 16.12 -6.20 6.07
CA ARG A 298 16.64 -5.12 5.21
C ARG A 298 15.56 -4.10 4.87
N ARG A 299 14.35 -4.54 4.52
CA ARG A 299 13.23 -3.63 4.20
C ARG A 299 12.82 -2.80 5.42
N TRP A 300 12.78 -3.44 6.59
CA TRP A 300 12.50 -2.75 7.84
C TRP A 300 13.60 -1.76 8.20
N MET A 301 14.88 -2.13 8.06
CA MET A 301 16.00 -1.21 8.30
C MET A 301 15.96 -0.02 7.34
N LEU A 302 15.79 -0.26 6.04
CA LEU A 302 15.74 0.80 5.03
C LEU A 302 14.67 1.84 5.35
N LYS A 303 13.46 1.39 5.75
CA LYS A 303 12.36 2.28 6.15
C LYS A 303 12.75 3.16 7.33
N ASN A 304 13.25 2.57 8.41
CA ASN A 304 13.57 3.32 9.62
C ASN A 304 14.79 4.24 9.41
N CYS A 305 15.83 3.79 8.71
CA CYS A 305 16.99 4.60 8.37
C CYS A 305 16.63 5.77 7.44
N ALA A 306 15.74 5.57 6.45
CA ALA A 306 15.28 6.65 5.59
C ALA A 306 14.51 7.73 6.38
N LEU A 307 13.68 7.32 7.34
CA LEU A 307 12.95 8.25 8.21
C LEU A 307 13.90 8.98 9.17
N LEU A 308 14.88 8.28 9.75
CA LEU A 308 15.93 8.92 10.56
C LEU A 308 16.73 9.94 9.75
N LEU A 309 17.12 9.59 8.52
CA LEU A 309 17.83 10.50 7.64
C LEU A 309 16.97 11.71 7.27
N LEU A 310 15.68 11.52 6.97
CA LEU A 310 14.76 12.62 6.69
C LEU A 310 14.69 13.63 7.83
N PHE A 311 14.41 13.17 9.06
CA PHE A 311 14.30 14.05 10.23
C PHE A 311 15.65 14.63 10.66
N GLY A 312 16.73 13.85 10.51
CA GLY A 312 18.09 14.31 10.77
C GLY A 312 18.52 15.43 9.82
N CYS A 313 18.28 15.26 8.52
CA CYS A 313 18.55 16.29 7.50
C CYS A 313 17.69 17.53 7.73
N TYR A 314 16.42 17.36 8.12
CA TYR A 314 15.55 18.49 8.47
C TYR A 314 16.14 19.29 9.64
N LEU A 315 16.51 18.64 10.74
CA LEU A 315 17.12 19.31 11.89
C LEU A 315 18.46 19.97 11.53
N SER A 316 19.33 19.29 10.79
CA SER A 316 20.62 19.87 10.39
C SER A 316 20.46 21.08 9.48
N GLY A 317 19.48 21.05 8.57
CA GLY A 317 19.17 22.17 7.68
C GLY A 317 18.69 23.41 8.43
N ASN A 318 18.02 23.24 9.57
CA ASN A 318 17.53 24.34 10.39
C ASN A 318 18.60 24.98 11.30
N ILE A 319 19.78 24.36 11.45
CA ILE A 319 20.85 24.89 12.34
C ILE A 319 21.29 26.29 11.90
N GLY A 320 21.44 26.51 10.59
CA GLY A 320 21.86 27.81 10.04
C GLY A 320 20.86 28.92 10.36
N GLU A 321 19.57 28.63 10.21
CA GLU A 321 18.49 29.57 10.50
C GLU A 321 18.36 29.86 12.00
N ILE A 322 18.50 28.84 12.85
CA ILE A 322 18.52 29.01 14.32
C ILE A 322 19.70 29.88 14.77
N SER A 323 20.88 29.69 14.16
CA SER A 323 22.09 30.44 14.49
C SER A 323 22.01 31.92 14.09
N THR A 324 21.30 32.22 13.00
CA THR A 324 21.21 33.58 12.43
C THR A 324 20.02 34.36 12.96
N ASN A 325 18.83 33.74 13.02
CA ASN A 325 17.57 34.40 13.35
C ASN A 325 17.06 34.08 14.77
N GLY A 326 17.79 33.25 15.52
CA GLY A 326 17.40 32.81 16.86
C GLY A 326 16.31 31.73 16.87
N ILE A 327 15.85 31.36 18.07
CA ILE A 327 14.86 30.31 18.26
C ILE A 327 13.46 30.93 18.33
N SER A 328 12.63 30.65 17.32
CA SER A 328 11.18 30.90 17.40
C SER A 328 10.47 29.76 18.14
N TRP A 329 9.30 30.03 18.72
CA TRP A 329 8.47 28.96 19.32
C TRP A 329 8.10 27.87 18.31
N TRP A 330 7.85 28.25 17.06
CA TRP A 330 7.51 27.31 15.98
C TRP A 330 8.69 26.38 15.64
N THR A 331 9.89 26.94 15.49
CA THR A 331 11.10 26.14 15.22
C THR A 331 11.46 25.25 16.41
N ALA A 332 11.26 25.73 17.65
CA ALA A 332 11.42 24.91 18.85
C ALA A 332 10.42 23.74 18.91
N PHE A 333 9.14 24.00 18.61
CA PHE A 333 8.11 22.96 18.58
C PHE A 333 8.39 21.90 17.51
N LEU A 334 8.73 22.29 16.29
CA LEU A 334 9.07 21.34 15.22
C LEU A 334 10.34 20.57 15.54
N ALA A 335 11.36 21.22 16.09
CA ALA A 335 12.60 20.55 16.48
C ALA A 335 12.33 19.50 17.57
N PHE A 336 11.50 19.82 18.56
CA PHE A 336 11.07 18.87 19.58
C PHE A 336 10.31 17.68 18.99
N LEU A 337 9.37 17.93 18.07
CA LEU A 337 8.64 16.87 17.37
C LEU A 337 9.59 15.97 16.55
N CYS A 338 10.53 16.57 15.81
CA CYS A 338 11.53 15.82 15.05
C CYS A 338 12.44 14.99 15.97
N MET A 339 12.83 15.52 17.13
CA MET A 339 13.61 14.78 18.13
C MET A 339 12.83 13.59 18.70
N LEU A 340 11.53 13.76 18.99
CA LEU A 340 10.65 12.66 19.40
C LEU A 340 10.55 11.59 18.30
N LEU A 341 10.39 11.99 17.05
CA LEU A 341 10.33 11.07 15.91
C LEU A 341 11.67 10.35 15.69
N LEU A 342 12.80 11.05 15.80
CA LEU A 342 14.12 10.45 15.76
C LEU A 342 14.30 9.43 16.88
N ALA A 343 13.95 9.78 18.11
CA ALA A 343 13.99 8.86 19.25
C ALA A 343 13.09 7.64 18.98
N TYR A 344 11.87 7.84 18.52
CA TYR A 344 10.95 6.76 18.17
C TYR A 344 11.53 5.81 17.11
N PHE A 345 12.02 6.33 15.99
CA PHE A 345 12.60 5.47 14.94
C PHE A 345 13.94 4.84 15.34
N ALA A 346 14.71 5.49 16.21
CA ALA A 346 15.94 4.92 16.78
C ALA A 346 15.63 3.78 17.76
N THR A 347 14.61 3.92 18.63
CA THR A 347 14.18 2.81 19.50
C THR A 347 13.69 1.62 18.69
N ARG A 348 13.08 1.85 17.52
CA ARG A 348 12.72 0.75 16.63
C ARG A 348 13.94 -0.02 16.17
N LEU A 349 15.09 0.62 15.90
CA LEU A 349 16.33 -0.06 15.52
C LEU A 349 16.93 -0.99 16.59
N LEU A 350 16.41 -0.97 17.83
CA LEU A 350 16.85 -1.86 18.90
C LEU A 350 16.72 -3.35 18.52
N PRO A 351 17.69 -4.20 18.90
CA PRO A 351 17.68 -5.62 18.53
C PRO A 351 16.41 -6.38 18.94
N SER A 352 15.80 -6.04 20.07
CA SER A 352 14.57 -6.67 20.58
C SER A 352 13.37 -6.39 19.69
N GLN A 353 13.06 -5.11 19.46
CA GLN A 353 11.98 -4.64 18.59
C GLN A 353 12.14 -5.15 17.16
N ARG A 354 13.39 -5.20 16.68
CA ARG A 354 13.73 -5.75 15.37
C ARG A 354 13.41 -7.24 15.28
N GLY A 355 13.85 -8.02 16.27
CA GLY A 355 13.62 -9.47 16.33
C GLY A 355 12.13 -9.79 16.34
N GLU A 356 11.36 -9.12 17.20
CA GLU A 356 9.90 -9.28 17.31
C GLU A 356 9.20 -8.97 15.97
N HIS A 357 9.57 -7.86 15.32
CA HIS A 357 8.96 -7.49 14.04
C HIS A 357 9.27 -8.50 12.93
N VAL A 358 10.54 -8.93 12.83
CA VAL A 358 10.94 -9.91 11.81
C VAL A 358 10.25 -11.25 12.04
N GLN A 359 10.19 -11.74 13.28
CA GLN A 359 9.48 -12.98 13.61
C GLN A 359 7.98 -12.88 13.34
N ALA A 360 7.33 -11.79 13.74
CA ALA A 360 5.91 -11.58 13.48
C ALA A 360 5.60 -11.56 11.97
N LYS A 361 6.44 -10.86 11.18
CA LYS A 361 6.25 -10.81 9.72
C LYS A 361 6.56 -12.15 9.05
N LEU A 362 7.59 -12.88 9.50
CA LEU A 362 7.89 -14.22 8.99
C LEU A 362 6.75 -15.21 9.29
N ARG A 363 6.17 -15.19 10.50
CA ARG A 363 4.99 -16.01 10.82
C ARG A 363 3.81 -15.67 9.92
N ALA A 364 3.55 -14.38 9.67
CA ALA A 364 2.49 -13.99 8.75
C ALA A 364 2.74 -14.45 7.31
N LEU A 365 4.00 -14.41 6.84
CA LEU A 365 4.37 -14.93 5.53
C LEU A 365 4.25 -16.46 5.48
N GLN A 366 4.65 -17.17 6.54
CA GLN A 366 4.52 -18.62 6.62
C GLN A 366 3.05 -19.04 6.57
N GLN A 367 2.19 -18.38 7.36
CA GLN A 367 0.75 -18.63 7.31
C GLN A 367 0.14 -18.40 5.92
N ALA A 368 0.63 -17.39 5.18
CA ALA A 368 0.20 -17.16 3.81
C ALA A 368 0.72 -18.24 2.85
N ALA A 369 1.94 -18.75 3.06
CA ALA A 369 2.50 -19.85 2.28
C ALA A 369 1.74 -21.17 2.53
N ASP A 370 1.44 -21.47 3.79
CA ASP A 370 0.70 -22.66 4.20
C ASP A 370 -0.72 -22.67 3.59
N ALA A 371 -1.41 -21.52 3.61
CA ALA A 371 -2.72 -21.37 2.97
C ALA A 371 -2.69 -21.58 1.44
N VAL A 372 -1.57 -21.22 0.80
CA VAL A 372 -1.40 -21.46 -0.64
C VAL A 372 -1.11 -22.92 -0.93
N SER A 373 -0.28 -23.60 -0.12
CA SER A 373 0.00 -25.03 -0.30
C SER A 373 -1.23 -25.90 -0.07
N GLU A 374 -2.01 -25.65 0.98
CA GLU A 374 -3.25 -26.40 1.25
C GLU A 374 -4.25 -26.29 0.09
N ARG A 375 -4.24 -25.18 -0.64
CA ARG A 375 -5.07 -25.01 -1.84
C ARG A 375 -4.57 -25.82 -3.03
N GLN A 376 -3.26 -25.93 -3.21
CA GLN A 376 -2.67 -26.73 -4.29
C GLN A 376 -2.94 -28.22 -4.09
N ASP A 377 -2.93 -28.71 -2.85
CA ASP A 377 -3.19 -30.12 -2.55
C ASP A 377 -4.67 -30.53 -2.72
N ASN A 378 -5.60 -29.57 -2.74
CA ASN A 378 -7.04 -29.79 -2.84
C ASN A 378 -7.61 -29.62 -4.27
N ILE A 379 -6.77 -29.32 -5.26
CA ILE A 379 -7.10 -29.21 -6.70
C ILE A 379 -6.54 -30.45 -7.41
#